data_AF-A0A7K7M484-F1
#
_entry.id   AF-A0A7K7M484-F1
#
_cell.length_a   1.000
_cell.length_b   1.000
_cell.length_c   1.000
_cell.angle_alpha   90.00
_cell.angle_beta   90.00
_cell.angle_gamma   90.00
#
_symmetry.space_group_name_H-M   'P 1'
#
loop_
_entity.id
_entity.type
_entity.pdbx_description
1 polymer ?
#
loop_
_entity_poly.entity_id
_entity_poly.type
_entity_poly.pdbx_seq_one_letter_code
_entity_poly.pdbx_strand_id
1 'polypeptide(L)'
;DLKDMAQLLLRTRGPRAIFAGHRLLLHLDFGHADKIRVFYGGSGAELEKFKPVLGGSKLSYTVRPGRHCHESVFYVEGLAFPDRTFEGLVSLHVTLLESPEKGLLESPIFTDSVVFRVAPWIMTPNTQQPLEVFVCRWVLGAPALPAAGSAPRSRFSRFSPSVDDNEGFVAAVGALAERAQCPLTVCPVPQNRQDRWIQDEVEFGYVQAPHKTFPVVFDSPRDRGLKDFPVRSILGPDFGYVARQAPEGASSLDSFGNLEVSPPVTVRGKEYPLGRILIGSSFPRVGGRRMATAVRDFLLAQKVQAPVELFSDWLHVGHVDEFLSFVPAPDRKGFRLLLASPSACYQLLREKQEEGYGEAAMFQAGLDRVPKPTINEILANEELRKFNDYAQ
;
A
#
# COMPACT_ATOMS: atom_id res chain seq x y z
N ASP A 1 -13.30 3.88 15.56
CA ASP A 1 -13.66 5.27 15.26
C ASP A 1 -13.00 6.29 16.17
N LEU A 2 -13.55 6.66 17.35
CA LEU A 2 -12.92 7.72 18.16
C LEU A 2 -11.47 7.44 18.59
N LYS A 3 -11.10 6.16 18.69
CA LYS A 3 -9.71 5.73 19.00
C LYS A 3 -8.74 5.96 17.84
N ASP A 4 -9.26 6.20 16.64
CA ASP A 4 -8.49 6.43 15.42
C ASP A 4 -8.36 7.94 15.13
N MET A 5 -9.07 8.78 15.89
CA MET A 5 -9.09 10.23 15.75
C MET A 5 -8.14 10.90 16.75
N ALA A 6 -7.47 11.97 16.30
CA ALA A 6 -6.65 12.79 17.18
C ALA A 6 -7.53 13.70 18.05
N GLN A 7 -7.20 13.83 19.33
CA GLN A 7 -7.89 14.77 20.23
C GLN A 7 -7.36 16.19 20.07
N LEU A 8 -8.27 17.15 20.00
CA LEU A 8 -8.01 18.58 20.02
C LEU A 8 -8.74 19.21 21.21
N LEU A 9 -7.99 19.87 22.10
CA LEU A 9 -8.52 20.44 23.33
C LEU A 9 -8.51 21.97 23.26
N LEU A 10 -9.68 22.58 23.32
CA LEU A 10 -9.80 24.03 23.51
C LEU A 10 -10.07 24.33 24.98
N ARG A 11 -9.12 24.98 25.63
CA ARG A 11 -9.21 25.39 27.03
C ARG A 11 -9.47 26.88 27.13
N THR A 12 -10.58 27.24 27.76
CA THR A 12 -10.95 28.63 28.01
C THR A 12 -11.01 28.89 29.51
N ARG A 13 -10.38 29.97 29.97
CA ARG A 13 -10.44 30.43 31.35
C ARG A 13 -10.70 31.93 31.37
N GLY A 14 -11.82 32.35 31.95
CA GLY A 14 -12.17 33.76 32.01
C GLY A 14 -13.59 34.06 32.50
N PRO A 15 -13.95 35.35 32.59
CA PRO A 15 -15.29 35.78 32.93
C PRO A 15 -16.27 35.44 31.80
N ARG A 16 -17.38 34.78 32.13
CA ARG A 16 -18.43 34.44 31.14
C ARG A 16 -19.03 35.67 30.44
N ALA A 17 -19.01 36.82 31.10
CA ALA A 17 -19.54 38.09 30.58
C ALA A 17 -18.86 38.54 29.27
N ILE A 18 -17.62 38.10 28.99
CA ILE A 18 -16.94 38.46 27.74
C ILE A 18 -17.72 37.98 26.51
N PHE A 19 -18.43 36.85 26.62
CA PHE A 19 -19.19 36.25 25.53
C PHE A 19 -20.54 36.95 25.24
N ALA A 20 -20.84 38.06 25.94
CA ALA A 20 -21.96 38.93 25.59
C ALA A 20 -21.65 39.79 24.34
N GLY A 21 -20.38 40.18 24.15
CA GLY A 21 -19.89 40.95 23.00
C GLY A 21 -18.80 40.24 22.18
N HIS A 22 -18.45 39.01 22.54
CA HIS A 22 -17.42 38.24 21.84
C HIS A 22 -17.89 36.82 21.55
N ARG A 23 -17.34 36.21 20.50
CA ARG A 23 -17.55 34.79 20.20
C ARG A 23 -16.24 34.11 19.83
N LEU A 24 -16.12 32.83 20.17
CA LEU A 24 -15.01 31.98 19.75
C LEU A 24 -15.42 31.21 18.50
N LEU A 25 -14.66 31.38 17.43
CA LEU A 25 -14.86 30.71 16.17
C LEU A 25 -13.73 29.71 15.94
N LEU A 26 -14.05 28.41 15.94
CA LEU A 26 -13.16 27.38 15.45
C LEU A 26 -13.35 27.28 13.93
N HIS A 27 -12.29 27.37 13.13
CA HIS A 27 -12.39 27.37 11.67
C HIS A 27 -11.18 26.71 11.00
N LEU A 28 -11.34 26.41 9.71
CA LEU A 28 -10.30 25.88 8.84
C LEU A 28 -10.24 26.63 7.51
N ASP A 29 -9.09 26.55 6.85
CA ASP A 29 -8.95 27.03 5.48
C ASP A 29 -9.78 26.20 4.50
N PHE A 30 -10.33 26.87 3.49
CA PHE A 30 -11.14 26.21 2.45
C PHE A 30 -10.40 25.04 1.78
N GLY A 31 -9.09 25.18 1.53
CA GLY A 31 -8.27 24.12 0.91
C GLY A 31 -8.09 22.85 1.75
N HIS A 32 -8.42 22.90 3.05
CA HIS A 32 -8.34 21.75 3.95
C HIS A 32 -9.72 21.10 4.21
N ALA A 33 -10.80 21.66 3.67
CA ALA A 33 -12.15 21.27 4.04
C ALA A 33 -12.54 19.86 3.64
N ASP A 34 -12.00 19.37 2.54
CA ASP A 34 -12.16 17.99 2.08
C ASP A 34 -11.03 17.06 2.59
N LYS A 35 -10.09 17.58 3.40
CA LYS A 35 -8.93 16.83 3.91
C LYS A 35 -9.10 16.35 5.35
N ILE A 36 -9.96 17.00 6.14
CA ILE A 36 -10.25 16.63 7.53
C ILE A 36 -11.73 16.74 7.86
N ARG A 37 -12.14 16.07 8.93
CA ARG A 37 -13.40 16.32 9.61
C ARG A 37 -13.16 16.45 11.11
N VAL A 38 -13.89 17.36 11.75
CA VAL A 38 -13.80 17.60 13.19
C VAL A 38 -15.15 17.36 13.84
N PHE A 39 -15.16 16.54 14.89
CA PHE A 39 -16.32 16.25 15.71
C PHE A 39 -16.19 16.92 17.07
N TYR A 40 -17.29 17.48 17.57
CA TYR A 40 -17.36 17.96 18.95
C TYR A 40 -17.90 16.86 19.87
N GLY A 41 -17.13 16.50 20.90
CA GLY A 41 -17.48 15.41 21.83
C GLY A 41 -18.35 15.81 23.03
N GLY A 42 -18.66 17.10 23.20
CA GLY A 42 -19.43 17.58 24.35
C GLY A 42 -18.74 17.31 25.70
N SER A 43 -19.52 17.26 26.77
CA SER A 43 -19.04 17.03 28.15
C SER A 43 -19.37 15.63 28.70
N GLY A 44 -19.72 14.65 27.85
CA GLY A 44 -20.12 13.32 28.29
C GLY A 44 -19.94 12.24 27.21
N ALA A 45 -19.76 10.99 27.64
CA ALA A 45 -19.33 9.85 26.81
C ALA A 45 -20.44 9.17 25.96
N GLU A 46 -21.58 9.82 25.75
CA GLU A 46 -22.68 9.23 24.96
C GLU A 46 -22.44 9.43 23.45
N LEU A 47 -22.46 8.32 22.69
CA LEU A 47 -22.21 8.32 21.24
C LEU A 47 -23.14 9.24 20.44
N GLU A 48 -24.38 9.48 20.89
CA GLU A 48 -25.34 10.36 20.21
C GLU A 48 -24.96 11.86 20.26
N LYS A 49 -23.89 12.22 20.98
CA LYS A 49 -23.47 13.62 21.17
C LYS A 49 -22.37 14.08 20.22
N PHE A 50 -21.77 13.19 19.42
CA PHE A 50 -20.70 13.55 18.47
C PHE A 50 -21.28 14.19 17.21
N LYS A 51 -21.10 15.50 17.08
CA LYS A 51 -21.59 16.25 15.91
C LYS A 51 -20.43 16.70 15.04
N PRO A 52 -20.47 16.48 13.71
CA PRO A 52 -19.47 17.04 12.81
C PRO A 52 -19.64 18.56 12.79
N VAL A 53 -18.63 19.25 13.28
CA VAL A 53 -18.62 20.72 13.42
C VAL A 53 -17.82 21.39 12.32
N LEU A 54 -16.79 20.72 11.80
CA LEU A 54 -15.98 21.19 10.68
C LEU A 54 -15.74 20.08 9.64
N GLY A 55 -15.44 20.48 8.41
CA GLY A 55 -15.18 19.60 7.26
C GLY A 55 -16.29 19.64 6.21
N GLY A 56 -15.97 19.26 4.98
CA GLY A 56 -16.84 19.38 3.81
C GLY A 56 -17.31 20.83 3.61
N SER A 57 -18.61 21.07 3.72
CA SER A 57 -19.18 22.41 3.59
C SER A 57 -19.12 23.26 4.87
N LYS A 58 -18.67 22.70 6.01
CA LYS A 58 -18.60 23.41 7.29
C LYS A 58 -17.18 23.92 7.55
N LEU A 59 -16.95 25.19 7.24
CA LEU A 59 -15.63 25.83 7.42
C LEU A 59 -15.43 26.45 8.80
N SER A 60 -16.50 26.65 9.56
CA SER A 60 -16.43 27.32 10.86
C SER A 60 -17.50 26.82 11.82
N TYR A 61 -17.20 26.86 13.12
CA TYR A 61 -18.07 26.48 14.21
C TYR A 61 -17.91 27.43 15.39
N THR A 62 -19.02 28.02 15.84
CA THR A 62 -19.03 28.85 17.04
C THR A 62 -18.98 28.00 18.29
N VAL A 63 -17.91 28.13 19.07
CA VAL A 63 -17.77 27.46 20.36
C VAL A 63 -18.47 28.27 21.45
N ARG A 64 -19.22 27.58 22.33
CA ARG A 64 -19.94 28.19 23.45
C ARG A 64 -19.38 27.69 24.79
N PRO A 65 -18.45 28.43 25.42
CA PRO A 65 -17.89 28.01 26.70
C PRO A 65 -18.94 27.97 27.80
N GLY A 66 -19.15 26.79 28.37
CA GLY A 66 -20.21 26.56 29.33
C GLY A 66 -19.91 27.01 30.76
N ARG A 67 -18.65 27.35 31.13
CA ARG A 67 -18.18 27.57 32.53
C ARG A 67 -16.99 28.56 32.59
N HIS A 68 -16.68 29.08 33.78
CA HIS A 68 -15.52 29.97 34.02
C HIS A 68 -14.19 29.34 33.63
N CYS A 69 -14.04 28.05 33.92
CA CYS A 69 -13.02 27.18 33.37
C CYS A 69 -13.76 26.12 32.58
N HIS A 70 -13.50 26.05 31.28
CA HIS A 70 -14.20 25.13 30.38
C HIS A 70 -13.21 24.51 29.39
N GLU A 71 -13.29 23.20 29.25
CA GLU A 71 -12.54 22.43 28.26
C GLU A 71 -13.53 21.87 27.24
N SER A 72 -13.27 22.13 25.97
CA SER A 72 -14.02 21.57 24.86
C SER A 72 -13.14 20.54 24.16
N VAL A 73 -13.62 19.29 24.12
CA VAL A 73 -12.90 18.20 23.46
C VAL A 73 -13.45 18.01 22.05
N PHE A 74 -12.55 18.04 21.08
CA PHE A 74 -12.80 17.77 19.68
C PHE A 74 -12.01 16.54 19.23
N TYR A 75 -12.52 15.86 18.22
CA TYR A 75 -11.90 14.68 17.61
C TYR A 75 -11.72 14.94 16.13
N VAL A 76 -10.50 14.75 15.63
CA VAL A 76 -10.08 15.09 14.27
C VAL A 76 -9.73 13.82 13.51
N GLU A 77 -10.38 13.60 12.37
CA GLU A 77 -10.02 12.54 11.42
C GLU A 77 -9.45 13.13 10.12
N GLY A 78 -8.48 12.45 9.54
CA GLY A 78 -7.97 12.73 8.19
C GLY A 78 -8.80 12.00 7.15
N LEU A 79 -9.16 12.69 6.06
CA LEU A 79 -9.99 12.16 4.97
C LEU A 79 -9.18 11.85 3.70
N ALA A 80 -7.94 12.35 3.62
CA ALA A 80 -7.07 12.17 2.48
C ALA A 80 -5.63 11.96 2.94
N PHE A 81 -4.95 10.98 2.34
CA PHE A 81 -3.50 10.81 2.48
C PHE A 81 -2.74 11.95 1.79
N PRO A 82 -1.47 12.21 2.18
CA PRO A 82 -0.57 13.02 1.38
C PRO A 82 -0.57 12.54 -0.08
N ASP A 83 -0.60 13.48 -1.01
CA ASP A 83 -0.67 13.23 -2.45
C ASP A 83 -0.03 14.39 -3.24
N ARG A 84 0.01 14.29 -4.57
CA ARG A 84 0.56 15.31 -5.49
C ARG A 84 0.11 16.73 -5.15
N THR A 85 -1.17 16.90 -4.80
CA THR A 85 -1.80 18.21 -4.53
C THR A 85 -2.01 18.49 -3.04
N PHE A 86 -1.53 17.61 -2.15
CA PHE A 86 -1.73 17.75 -0.71
C PHE A 86 -0.51 17.27 0.07
N GLU A 87 0.22 18.19 0.70
CA GLU A 87 1.46 17.86 1.41
C GLU A 87 1.27 17.08 2.73
N GLY A 88 0.02 16.83 3.12
CA GLY A 88 -0.33 16.19 4.38
C GLY A 88 -0.43 17.14 5.56
N LEU A 89 -0.33 18.46 5.38
CA LEU A 89 -0.42 19.45 6.46
C LEU A 89 -1.80 20.10 6.49
N VAL A 90 -2.38 20.22 7.67
CA VAL A 90 -3.69 20.85 7.88
C VAL A 90 -3.65 21.75 9.09
N SER A 91 -4.15 22.98 8.94
CA SER A 91 -4.21 23.96 10.02
C SER A 91 -5.64 24.12 10.53
N LEU A 92 -5.78 24.17 11.85
CA LEU A 92 -7.02 24.49 12.54
C LEU A 92 -6.80 25.74 13.38
N HIS A 93 -7.75 26.66 13.31
CA HIS A 93 -7.64 27.97 13.92
C HIS A 93 -8.78 28.20 14.90
N VAL A 94 -8.48 28.85 16.02
CA VAL A 94 -9.51 29.41 16.91
C VAL A 94 -9.32 30.91 17.00
N THR A 95 -10.35 31.66 16.60
CA THR A 95 -10.34 33.12 16.60
C THR A 95 -11.36 33.65 17.61
N LEU A 96 -10.92 34.54 18.50
CA LEU A 96 -11.79 35.36 19.32
C LEU A 96 -12.22 36.56 18.48
N LEU A 97 -13.51 36.64 18.19
CA LEU A 97 -14.13 37.72 17.43
C LEU A 97 -14.86 38.64 18.41
N GLU A 98 -14.63 39.94 18.29
CA GLU A 98 -15.50 40.96 18.88
C GLU A 98 -16.67 41.19 17.92
N SER A 99 -17.88 41.08 18.46
CA SER A 99 -19.11 41.42 17.76
C SER A 99 -19.63 42.70 18.39
N PRO A 100 -19.48 43.86 17.72
CA PRO A 100 -20.19 45.06 18.13
C PRO A 100 -21.71 44.85 18.00
N GLU A 101 -22.51 45.83 18.43
CA GLU A 101 -23.98 45.80 18.32
C GLU A 101 -24.48 45.29 16.95
N LYS A 102 -25.69 44.69 16.94
CA LYS A 102 -26.28 44.03 15.76
C LYS A 102 -26.17 44.90 14.50
N GLY A 103 -25.38 44.42 13.52
CA GLY A 103 -25.27 45.04 12.19
C GLY A 103 -23.86 45.49 11.79
N LEU A 104 -22.88 45.44 12.71
CA LEU A 104 -21.47 45.77 12.43
C LEU A 104 -20.63 44.55 12.06
N LEU A 105 -19.54 44.78 11.32
CA LEU A 105 -18.57 43.77 10.95
C LEU A 105 -17.82 43.27 12.19
N GLU A 106 -17.74 41.95 12.34
CA GLU A 106 -16.98 41.32 13.43
C GLU A 106 -15.47 41.53 13.23
N SER A 107 -14.76 41.80 14.33
CA SER A 107 -13.32 42.09 14.32
C SER A 107 -12.53 40.99 15.04
N PRO A 108 -11.50 40.39 14.41
CA PRO A 108 -10.65 39.39 15.06
C PRO A 108 -9.72 40.06 16.08
N ILE A 109 -9.84 39.65 17.34
CA ILE A 109 -9.02 40.15 18.46
C ILE A 109 -7.78 39.28 18.68
N PHE A 110 -7.95 37.96 18.57
CA PHE A 110 -6.89 37.00 18.81
C PHE A 110 -7.13 35.73 17.99
N THR A 111 -6.06 35.14 17.44
CA THR A 111 -6.12 33.84 16.77
C THR A 111 -5.00 32.95 17.28
N ASP A 112 -5.34 31.72 17.61
CA ASP A 112 -4.40 30.64 17.88
C ASP A 112 -4.57 29.52 16.87
N SER A 113 -3.50 28.81 16.55
CA SER A 113 -3.47 27.83 15.46
C SER A 113 -2.71 26.58 15.84
N VAL A 114 -3.23 25.43 15.44
CA VAL A 114 -2.55 24.13 15.53
C VAL A 114 -2.41 23.52 14.14
N VAL A 115 -1.31 22.81 13.92
CA VAL A 115 -1.04 22.14 12.65
C VAL A 115 -0.98 20.63 12.87
N PHE A 116 -1.77 19.90 12.10
CA PHE A 116 -1.74 18.45 12.02
C PHE A 116 -0.96 18.02 10.79
N ARG A 117 -0.23 16.90 10.91
CA ARG A 117 0.29 16.15 9.77
C ARG A 117 -0.49 14.85 9.64
N VAL A 118 -1.12 14.62 8.50
CA VAL A 118 -1.72 13.32 8.17
C VAL A 118 -0.61 12.28 8.07
N ALA A 119 -0.77 11.16 8.76
CA ALA A 119 0.20 10.08 8.74
C ALA A 119 0.37 9.53 7.31
N PRO A 120 1.61 9.34 6.84
CA PRO A 120 1.83 8.71 5.54
C PRO A 120 1.47 7.23 5.59
N TRP A 121 1.19 6.66 4.42
CA TRP A 121 1.16 5.21 4.23
C TRP A 121 2.60 4.67 4.14
N ILE A 122 2.89 3.58 4.84
CA ILE A 122 4.24 3.02 5.00
C ILE A 122 4.21 1.53 4.69
N MET A 123 5.09 1.07 3.80
CA MET A 123 5.28 -0.35 3.45
C MET A 123 6.18 -1.08 4.44
N THR A 124 6.07 -2.40 4.50
CA THR A 124 6.96 -3.26 5.31
C THR A 124 7.88 -4.13 4.43
N PRO A 125 9.21 -4.10 4.62
CA PRO A 125 10.13 -4.96 3.87
C PRO A 125 10.04 -6.41 4.32
N ASN A 126 10.47 -7.35 3.46
CA ASN A 126 10.55 -8.80 3.75
C ASN A 126 11.43 -9.17 4.97
N THR A 127 12.19 -8.22 5.53
CA THR A 127 12.96 -8.40 6.76
C THR A 127 12.13 -8.18 8.04
N GLN A 128 10.91 -7.65 7.93
CA GLN A 128 9.98 -7.54 9.05
C GLN A 128 9.38 -8.91 9.38
N GLN A 129 8.95 -9.07 10.63
CA GLN A 129 8.29 -10.30 11.07
C GLN A 129 6.94 -10.46 10.34
N PRO A 130 6.65 -11.63 9.73
CA PRO A 130 5.36 -11.88 9.10
C PRO A 130 4.26 -11.97 10.17
N LEU A 131 3.10 -11.38 9.87
CA LEU A 131 1.94 -11.38 10.77
C LEU A 131 0.73 -12.15 10.22
N GLU A 132 0.61 -12.24 8.90
CA GLU A 132 -0.42 -13.03 8.21
C GLU A 132 0.07 -13.37 6.79
N VAL A 133 -0.30 -14.53 6.26
CA VAL A 133 -0.03 -14.94 4.88
C VAL A 133 -1.34 -15.07 4.11
N PHE A 134 -1.42 -14.42 2.96
CA PHE A 134 -2.57 -14.51 2.05
C PHE A 134 -2.24 -15.39 0.85
N VAL A 135 -3.13 -16.30 0.49
CA VAL A 135 -2.99 -17.15 -0.71
C VAL A 135 -4.33 -17.36 -1.39
N CYS A 136 -4.34 -17.43 -2.73
CA CYS A 136 -5.55 -17.73 -3.49
C CYS A 136 -5.64 -19.23 -3.81
N ARG A 137 -6.84 -19.79 -3.63
CA ARG A 137 -7.20 -21.11 -4.16
C ARG A 137 -7.76 -20.96 -5.57
N TRP A 138 -7.34 -21.80 -6.51
CA TRP A 138 -7.91 -21.85 -7.86
C TRP A 138 -8.14 -23.31 -8.30
N VAL A 139 -9.15 -23.52 -9.14
CA VAL A 139 -9.53 -24.85 -9.65
C VAL A 139 -9.87 -24.73 -11.13
N LEU A 140 -9.33 -25.62 -11.96
CA LEU A 140 -9.58 -25.69 -13.39
C LEU A 140 -11.06 -26.00 -13.65
N GLY A 141 -11.67 -25.25 -14.57
CA GLY A 141 -13.06 -25.47 -14.98
C GLY A 141 -14.13 -24.99 -14.00
N ALA A 142 -13.78 -24.39 -12.85
CA ALA A 142 -14.81 -23.75 -12.03
C ALA A 142 -15.45 -22.58 -12.80
N PRO A 143 -16.78 -22.45 -12.79
CA PRO A 143 -17.49 -21.47 -13.61
C PRO A 143 -17.00 -20.07 -13.27
N ALA A 144 -16.38 -19.39 -14.25
CA ALA A 144 -16.16 -17.97 -14.16
C ALA A 144 -17.53 -17.31 -14.09
N LEU A 145 -17.88 -16.72 -12.93
CA LEU A 145 -19.02 -15.82 -12.85
C LEU A 145 -18.83 -14.75 -13.94
N PRO A 146 -19.83 -14.51 -14.81
CA PRO A 146 -19.63 -13.62 -15.95
C PRO A 146 -19.24 -12.23 -15.45
N ALA A 147 -18.02 -11.80 -15.79
CA ALA A 147 -17.65 -10.40 -15.70
C ALA A 147 -18.56 -9.62 -16.66
N ALA A 148 -19.33 -8.67 -16.14
CA ALA A 148 -20.19 -7.82 -16.93
C ALA A 148 -19.36 -7.12 -18.03
N GLY A 149 -19.61 -7.45 -19.30
CA GLY A 149 -19.13 -6.67 -20.45
C GLY A 149 -18.01 -7.25 -21.32
N SER A 150 -17.64 -8.53 -21.24
CA SER A 150 -16.63 -9.11 -22.16
C SER A 150 -17.24 -9.93 -23.30
N ALA A 151 -16.83 -9.62 -24.54
CA ALA A 151 -17.19 -10.30 -25.78
C ALA A 151 -16.74 -11.79 -25.79
N PRO A 152 -17.37 -12.67 -26.60
CA PRO A 152 -17.06 -14.10 -26.56
C PRO A 152 -15.63 -14.37 -27.05
N ARG A 153 -14.80 -14.94 -26.19
CA ARG A 153 -13.44 -15.40 -26.57
C ARG A 153 -13.53 -16.61 -27.49
N SER A 154 -12.81 -16.55 -28.60
CA SER A 154 -12.65 -17.64 -29.58
C SER A 154 -12.08 -18.91 -28.94
N ARG A 155 -12.59 -20.08 -29.37
CA ARG A 155 -12.16 -21.44 -28.97
C ARG A 155 -10.76 -21.82 -29.49
N PHE A 156 -9.73 -21.10 -29.06
CA PHE A 156 -8.34 -21.56 -29.17
C PHE A 156 -7.69 -21.57 -27.78
N SER A 157 -8.14 -22.51 -26.94
CA SER A 157 -7.30 -23.02 -25.85
C SER A 157 -6.57 -24.22 -26.41
N ARG A 158 -5.29 -24.04 -26.75
CA ARG A 158 -4.39 -25.15 -26.99
C ARG A 158 -3.10 -24.85 -26.23
N PHE A 159 -2.83 -25.71 -25.25
CA PHE A 159 -1.57 -25.92 -24.53
C PHE A 159 -1.29 -25.02 -23.32
N SER A 160 -1.78 -25.47 -22.15
CA SER A 160 -1.09 -25.28 -20.86
C SER A 160 -0.95 -26.65 -20.21
N PRO A 161 0.23 -27.03 -19.68
CA PRO A 161 0.40 -28.27 -18.92
C PRO A 161 -0.17 -28.05 -17.51
N SER A 162 -1.49 -27.85 -17.38
CA SER A 162 -2.06 -27.41 -16.10
C SER A 162 -2.56 -28.58 -15.27
N VAL A 163 -2.11 -28.62 -14.01
CA VAL A 163 -2.72 -29.32 -12.88
C VAL A 163 -4.18 -28.83 -12.72
N ASP A 164 -5.09 -29.71 -12.29
CA ASP A 164 -6.53 -29.43 -12.18
C ASP A 164 -6.88 -28.45 -11.03
N ASP A 165 -5.99 -28.25 -10.07
CA ASP A 165 -6.14 -27.33 -8.94
C ASP A 165 -4.77 -26.90 -8.36
N ASN A 166 -4.79 -26.12 -7.27
CA ASN A 166 -3.60 -25.80 -6.49
C ASN A 166 -3.65 -26.23 -5.02
N GLU A 167 -4.43 -27.25 -4.65
CA GLU A 167 -4.56 -27.66 -3.24
C GLU A 167 -3.22 -28.07 -2.62
N GLY A 168 -2.39 -28.80 -3.37
CA GLY A 168 -1.04 -29.17 -2.91
C GLY A 168 -0.15 -27.96 -2.62
N PHE A 169 -0.28 -26.90 -3.42
CA PHE A 169 0.44 -25.64 -3.18
C PHE A 169 -0.10 -24.91 -1.95
N VAL A 170 -1.43 -24.77 -1.83
CA VAL A 170 -2.05 -24.12 -0.65
C VAL A 170 -1.69 -24.86 0.64
N ALA A 171 -1.68 -26.19 0.62
CA ALA A 171 -1.26 -27.00 1.76
C ALA A 171 0.22 -26.78 2.14
N ALA A 172 1.12 -26.70 1.15
CA ALA A 172 2.53 -26.41 1.39
C ALA A 172 2.76 -25.01 1.97
N VAL A 173 2.04 -23.99 1.45
CA VAL A 173 2.07 -22.63 2.02
C VAL A 173 1.52 -22.62 3.44
N GLY A 174 0.46 -23.38 3.72
CA GLY A 174 -0.09 -23.52 5.07
C GLY A 174 0.89 -24.15 6.06
N ALA A 175 1.59 -25.21 5.66
CA ALA A 175 2.65 -25.81 6.48
C ALA A 175 3.82 -24.85 6.74
N LEU A 176 4.16 -24.00 5.76
CA LEU A 176 5.18 -22.96 5.94
C LEU A 176 4.69 -21.87 6.91
N ALA A 177 3.46 -21.41 6.77
CA ALA A 177 2.84 -20.41 7.65
C ALA A 177 2.76 -20.91 9.10
N GLU A 178 2.39 -22.18 9.30
CA GLU A 178 2.38 -22.83 10.62
C GLU A 178 3.78 -22.84 11.25
N ARG A 179 4.82 -23.23 10.49
CA ARG A 179 6.21 -23.20 10.96
C ARG A 179 6.69 -21.78 11.29
N ALA A 180 6.19 -20.78 10.57
CA ALA A 180 6.48 -19.37 10.81
C ALA A 180 5.60 -18.75 11.92
N GLN A 181 4.70 -19.54 12.54
CA GLN A 181 3.74 -19.08 13.55
C GLN A 181 2.85 -17.93 13.06
N CYS A 182 2.46 -18.01 11.78
CA CYS A 182 1.75 -16.98 11.06
C CYS A 182 0.38 -17.51 10.62
N PRO A 183 -0.73 -16.79 10.92
CA PRO A 183 -2.05 -17.08 10.36
C PRO A 183 -2.02 -17.17 8.83
N LEU A 184 -2.82 -18.09 8.28
CA LEU A 184 -3.03 -18.25 6.85
C LEU A 184 -4.46 -17.84 6.49
N THR A 185 -4.60 -16.89 5.58
CA THR A 185 -5.88 -16.52 4.97
C THR A 185 -5.93 -16.99 3.52
N VAL A 186 -6.85 -17.92 3.24
CA VAL A 186 -7.06 -18.48 1.90
C VAL A 186 -8.23 -17.78 1.24
N CYS A 187 -7.97 -17.03 0.16
CA CYS A 187 -9.01 -16.44 -0.67
C CYS A 187 -9.65 -17.51 -1.57
N PRO A 188 -10.96 -17.80 -1.39
CA PRO A 188 -11.64 -18.86 -2.13
C PRO A 188 -12.04 -18.40 -3.55
N VAL A 189 -12.27 -19.37 -4.43
CA VAL A 189 -12.63 -19.15 -5.85
C VAL A 189 -13.78 -18.15 -6.08
N PRO A 190 -14.89 -18.17 -5.29
CA PRO A 190 -15.97 -17.20 -5.48
C PRO A 190 -15.55 -15.74 -5.25
N GLN A 191 -14.51 -15.51 -4.44
CA GLN A 191 -14.00 -14.17 -4.14
C GLN A 191 -12.92 -13.75 -5.14
N ASN A 192 -11.98 -14.64 -5.48
CA ASN A 192 -10.88 -14.30 -6.40
C ASN A 192 -11.25 -14.42 -7.89
N ARG A 193 -12.37 -15.06 -8.23
CA ARG A 193 -12.82 -15.25 -9.62
C ARG A 193 -11.74 -15.87 -10.54
N GLN A 194 -11.04 -16.88 -10.04
CA GLN A 194 -9.93 -17.59 -10.71
C GLN A 194 -8.62 -16.80 -10.83
N ASP A 195 -8.55 -15.61 -10.23
CA ASP A 195 -7.33 -14.84 -10.16
C ASP A 195 -6.46 -15.32 -9.00
N ARG A 196 -5.29 -15.86 -9.34
CA ARG A 196 -4.39 -16.47 -8.37
C ARG A 196 -3.32 -15.51 -7.83
N TRP A 197 -3.22 -14.32 -8.41
CA TRP A 197 -2.10 -13.40 -8.20
C TRP A 197 -2.45 -12.38 -7.12
N ILE A 198 -2.52 -12.83 -5.86
CA ILE A 198 -2.86 -11.93 -4.73
C ILE A 198 -1.83 -10.81 -4.55
N GLN A 199 -0.56 -11.12 -4.79
CA GLN A 199 0.56 -10.16 -4.73
C GLN A 199 0.43 -9.03 -5.76
N ASP A 200 -0.27 -9.25 -6.86
CA ASP A 200 -0.46 -8.21 -7.87
C ASP A 200 -1.55 -7.20 -7.51
N GLU A 201 -2.51 -7.58 -6.68
CA GLU A 201 -3.70 -6.75 -6.41
C GLU A 201 -3.53 -5.87 -5.16
N VAL A 202 -2.80 -6.36 -4.16
CA VAL A 202 -2.70 -5.69 -2.86
C VAL A 202 -1.27 -5.56 -2.40
N GLU A 203 -0.99 -4.44 -1.75
CA GLU A 203 0.24 -4.20 -1.01
C GLU A 203 -0.12 -3.83 0.43
N PHE A 204 0.52 -4.48 1.40
CA PHE A 204 0.21 -4.28 2.80
C PHE A 204 1.13 -3.22 3.40
N GLY A 205 0.53 -2.13 3.86
CA GLY A 205 1.23 -1.10 4.63
C GLY A 205 0.54 -0.81 5.95
N TYR A 206 0.96 0.26 6.60
CA TYR A 206 0.37 0.73 7.84
C TYR A 206 0.39 2.25 7.92
N VAL A 207 -0.42 2.78 8.83
CA VAL A 207 -0.35 4.16 9.30
C VAL A 207 -0.10 4.18 10.80
N GLN A 208 0.58 5.22 11.27
CA GLN A 208 0.96 5.34 12.67
C GLN A 208 0.79 6.77 13.17
N ALA A 209 0.12 6.89 14.31
CA ALA A 209 0.05 8.08 15.15
C ALA A 209 0.48 7.71 16.58
N PRO A 210 0.84 8.67 17.44
CA PRO A 210 1.25 8.37 18.82
C PRO A 210 0.21 7.60 19.66
N HIS A 211 -1.07 7.70 19.30
CA HIS A 211 -2.19 7.09 20.03
C HIS A 211 -2.75 5.82 19.37
N LYS A 212 -2.36 5.51 18.12
CA LYS A 212 -2.93 4.41 17.33
C LYS A 212 -2.04 4.04 16.14
N THR A 213 -1.92 2.74 15.90
CA THR A 213 -1.31 2.15 14.70
C THR A 213 -2.26 1.10 14.16
N PHE A 214 -2.44 1.03 12.85
CA PHE A 214 -3.20 -0.04 12.20
C PHE A 214 -2.74 -0.25 10.74
N PRO A 215 -2.86 -1.47 10.20
CA PRO A 215 -2.54 -1.77 8.81
C PRO A 215 -3.52 -1.09 7.84
N VAL A 216 -3.04 -0.78 6.65
CA VAL A 216 -3.83 -0.19 5.55
C VAL A 216 -3.43 -0.90 4.26
N VAL A 217 -4.39 -1.57 3.62
CA VAL A 217 -4.15 -2.17 2.30
C VAL A 217 -4.13 -1.09 1.24
N PHE A 218 -3.09 -1.08 0.41
CA PHE A 218 -3.07 -0.34 -0.83
C PHE A 218 -3.54 -1.27 -1.95
N ASP A 219 -4.61 -0.87 -2.63
CA ASP A 219 -5.27 -1.59 -3.70
C ASP A 219 -4.80 -1.08 -5.07
N SER A 220 -4.30 -1.99 -5.89
CA SER A 220 -3.73 -1.74 -7.21
C SER A 220 -4.83 -1.41 -8.23
N PRO A 221 -4.58 -0.49 -9.20
CA PRO A 221 -5.49 -0.28 -10.31
C PRO A 221 -5.54 -1.45 -11.32
N ARG A 222 -4.93 -2.61 -11.00
CA ARG A 222 -4.94 -3.83 -11.81
C ARG A 222 -6.35 -4.33 -12.15
N ASP A 223 -7.29 -4.22 -11.21
CA ASP A 223 -8.75 -4.39 -11.40
C ASP A 223 -9.17 -5.68 -12.14
N ARG A 224 -8.55 -6.84 -11.84
CA ARG A 224 -8.93 -8.14 -12.44
C ARG A 224 -9.90 -8.93 -11.54
N GLY A 225 -9.64 -10.22 -11.32
CA GLY A 225 -10.59 -11.08 -10.59
C GLY A 225 -10.67 -10.73 -9.11
N LEU A 226 -9.56 -10.23 -8.56
CA LEU A 226 -9.41 -9.84 -7.16
C LEU A 226 -9.84 -8.41 -6.83
N LYS A 227 -10.33 -7.60 -7.79
CA LYS A 227 -10.65 -6.17 -7.57
C LYS A 227 -11.53 -5.84 -6.37
N ASP A 228 -12.44 -6.75 -6.02
CA ASP A 228 -13.38 -6.54 -4.91
C ASP A 228 -12.83 -7.11 -3.59
N PHE A 229 -11.77 -7.92 -3.62
CA PHE A 229 -11.20 -8.59 -2.45
C PHE A 229 -10.68 -7.62 -1.38
N PRO A 230 -9.94 -6.54 -1.70
CA PRO A 230 -9.44 -5.63 -0.67
C PRO A 230 -10.57 -4.94 0.08
N VAL A 231 -11.59 -4.47 -0.64
CA VAL A 231 -12.74 -3.77 -0.06
C VAL A 231 -13.69 -4.71 0.67
N ARG A 232 -13.90 -5.94 0.18
CA ARG A 232 -14.90 -6.86 0.75
C ARG A 232 -14.36 -7.78 1.83
N SER A 233 -13.07 -8.11 1.79
CA SER A 233 -12.48 -9.14 2.64
C SER A 233 -11.37 -8.61 3.57
N ILE A 234 -10.70 -7.50 3.23
CA ILE A 234 -9.60 -6.94 4.03
C ILE A 234 -10.06 -5.71 4.83
N LEU A 235 -10.73 -4.75 4.18
CA LEU A 235 -11.23 -3.54 4.85
C LEU A 235 -12.17 -3.91 6.01
N GLY A 236 -11.84 -3.44 7.20
CA GLY A 236 -12.59 -3.79 8.41
C GLY A 236 -12.13 -3.02 9.65
N PRO A 237 -12.61 -3.41 10.84
CA PRO A 237 -12.15 -2.84 12.10
C PRO A 237 -10.63 -2.94 12.22
N ASP A 238 -9.96 -1.81 12.47
CA ASP A 238 -8.50 -1.71 12.57
C ASP A 238 -7.74 -2.20 11.32
N PHE A 239 -8.36 -2.16 10.13
CA PHE A 239 -7.70 -2.42 8.85
C PHE A 239 -8.20 -1.43 7.79
N GLY A 240 -7.36 -0.46 7.42
CA GLY A 240 -7.73 0.59 6.47
C GLY A 240 -7.59 0.18 5.01
N TYR A 241 -8.07 1.04 4.12
CA TYR A 241 -8.03 0.86 2.66
C TYR A 241 -7.61 2.16 1.99
N VAL A 242 -6.79 2.05 0.95
CA VAL A 242 -6.46 3.15 0.03
C VAL A 242 -6.31 2.60 -1.38
N ALA A 243 -6.70 3.37 -2.38
CA ALA A 243 -6.51 3.03 -3.79
C ALA A 243 -6.16 4.28 -4.60
N ARG A 244 -5.54 4.09 -5.76
CA ARG A 244 -5.34 5.14 -6.76
C ARG A 244 -5.75 4.60 -8.11
N GLN A 245 -6.65 5.33 -8.79
CA GLN A 245 -7.11 4.95 -10.12
C GLN A 245 -6.03 5.24 -11.16
N ALA A 246 -6.05 4.48 -12.25
CA ALA A 246 -5.25 4.72 -13.45
C ALA A 246 -6.16 5.09 -14.63
N PRO A 247 -6.55 6.38 -14.80
CA PRO A 247 -7.49 6.80 -15.84
C PRO A 247 -7.01 6.52 -17.27
N GLU A 248 -5.69 6.51 -17.48
CA GLU A 248 -5.06 6.19 -18.77
C GLU A 248 -4.98 4.67 -19.04
N GLY A 249 -5.48 3.84 -18.11
CA GLY A 249 -5.40 2.39 -18.13
C GLY A 249 -4.24 1.86 -17.28
N ALA A 250 -4.42 0.66 -16.73
CA ALA A 250 -3.38 -0.06 -16.00
C ALA A 250 -2.56 -0.95 -16.95
N SER A 251 -1.25 -0.91 -16.76
CA SER A 251 -0.28 -1.78 -17.42
C SER A 251 0.12 -2.95 -16.51
N SER A 252 0.95 -3.87 -17.01
CA SER A 252 1.51 -4.92 -16.15
C SER A 252 2.36 -4.35 -15.00
N LEU A 253 2.98 -3.18 -15.18
CA LEU A 253 3.82 -2.52 -14.17
C LEU A 253 3.00 -1.88 -13.04
N ASP A 254 1.66 -1.88 -13.14
CA ASP A 254 0.76 -1.41 -12.10
C ASP A 254 0.37 -2.50 -11.09
N SER A 255 0.64 -3.77 -11.41
CA SER A 255 0.54 -4.86 -10.43
C SER A 255 1.57 -4.68 -9.31
N PHE A 256 1.20 -5.02 -8.09
CA PHE A 256 2.05 -4.76 -6.91
C PHE A 256 3.17 -5.78 -6.65
N GLY A 257 3.32 -6.85 -7.46
CA GLY A 257 4.61 -7.52 -7.63
C GLY A 257 5.72 -6.57 -8.14
N ASN A 258 5.33 -5.46 -8.78
CA ASN A 258 6.22 -4.38 -9.20
C ASN A 258 6.43 -3.27 -8.14
N LEU A 259 5.96 -3.46 -6.91
CA LEU A 259 6.05 -2.50 -5.81
C LEU A 259 6.67 -3.19 -4.57
N GLU A 260 7.95 -2.95 -4.34
CA GLU A 260 8.69 -3.55 -3.22
C GLU A 260 9.27 -2.48 -2.30
N VAL A 261 9.86 -2.87 -1.17
CA VAL A 261 10.56 -1.95 -0.28
C VAL A 261 11.82 -2.56 0.31
N SER A 262 12.91 -1.79 0.31
CA SER A 262 14.17 -2.22 0.91
C SER A 262 14.07 -2.26 2.45
N PRO A 263 14.92 -3.04 3.12
CA PRO A 263 15.17 -2.87 4.55
C PRO A 263 15.75 -1.48 4.87
N PRO A 264 15.82 -1.10 6.17
CA PRO A 264 16.46 0.14 6.59
C PRO A 264 17.92 0.25 6.12
N VAL A 265 18.30 1.42 5.59
CA VAL A 265 19.63 1.65 5.01
C VAL A 265 20.15 3.06 5.25
N THR A 266 21.47 3.20 5.31
CA THR A 266 22.16 4.50 5.26
C THR A 266 22.93 4.62 3.95
N VAL A 267 22.68 5.69 3.20
CA VAL A 267 23.30 5.96 1.90
C VAL A 267 24.03 7.31 1.97
N ARG A 268 25.36 7.27 1.88
CA ARG A 268 26.22 8.48 1.89
C ARG A 268 25.89 9.45 3.04
N GLY A 269 25.70 8.91 4.25
CA GLY A 269 25.37 9.70 5.45
C GLY A 269 23.90 10.05 5.63
N LYS A 270 23.03 9.78 4.65
CA LYS A 270 21.57 9.94 4.79
C LYS A 270 20.93 8.62 5.22
N GLU A 271 20.23 8.65 6.33
CA GLU A 271 19.49 7.50 6.86
C GLU A 271 18.10 7.38 6.23
N TYR A 272 17.70 6.14 5.95
CA TYR A 272 16.37 5.73 5.53
C TYR A 272 15.91 4.65 6.52
N PRO A 273 15.43 5.04 7.72
CA PRO A 273 15.13 4.10 8.80
C PRO A 273 13.93 3.20 8.51
N LEU A 274 13.11 3.55 7.52
CA LEU A 274 11.97 2.77 7.04
C LEU A 274 12.25 2.10 5.70
N GLY A 275 13.50 2.12 5.24
CA GLY A 275 13.89 1.65 3.92
C GLY A 275 13.48 2.59 2.80
N ARG A 276 13.53 2.07 1.56
CA ARG A 276 13.18 2.81 0.35
C ARG A 276 12.32 1.95 -0.57
N ILE A 277 11.22 2.50 -1.03
CA ILE A 277 10.34 1.86 -2.01
C ILE A 277 11.10 1.63 -3.32
N LEU A 278 10.89 0.48 -3.94
CA LEU A 278 11.48 0.04 -5.20
C LEU A 278 10.33 -0.22 -6.18
N ILE A 279 10.32 0.49 -7.31
CA ILE A 279 9.31 0.32 -8.35
C ILE A 279 9.97 0.07 -9.70
N GLY A 280 9.49 -0.91 -10.45
CA GLY A 280 10.02 -1.18 -11.78
C GLY A 280 9.48 -0.23 -12.84
N SER A 281 10.34 0.12 -13.79
CA SER A 281 10.13 1.12 -14.84
C SER A 281 10.93 0.77 -16.09
N SER A 282 10.85 1.64 -17.10
CA SER A 282 11.55 1.60 -18.38
C SER A 282 12.67 2.63 -18.44
N PHE A 283 13.66 2.42 -19.32
CA PHE A 283 14.75 3.37 -19.51
C PHE A 283 14.24 4.78 -19.91
N PRO A 284 14.76 5.86 -19.30
CA PRO A 284 14.23 7.21 -19.49
C PRO A 284 14.12 7.72 -20.94
N ARG A 285 14.96 7.23 -21.85
CA ARG A 285 15.10 7.78 -23.22
C ARG A 285 14.45 6.94 -24.32
N VAL A 286 14.05 5.70 -24.01
CA VAL A 286 13.61 4.73 -25.03
C VAL A 286 12.09 4.63 -25.13
N GLY A 287 11.37 5.22 -24.16
CA GLY A 287 9.95 4.91 -23.96
C GLY A 287 9.80 3.49 -23.42
N GLY A 288 8.61 3.14 -22.94
CA GLY A 288 8.33 1.83 -22.38
C GLY A 288 7.19 1.87 -21.38
N ARG A 289 6.89 0.71 -20.78
CA ARG A 289 5.85 0.65 -19.74
C ARG A 289 6.33 1.37 -18.49
N ARG A 290 5.39 1.94 -17.74
CA ARG A 290 5.62 2.55 -16.42
C ARG A 290 4.39 2.40 -15.56
N MET A 291 4.60 2.30 -14.26
CA MET A 291 3.53 2.40 -13.26
C MET A 291 2.79 3.74 -13.40
N ALA A 292 1.48 3.71 -13.20
CA ALA A 292 0.58 4.83 -13.34
C ALA A 292 1.06 6.03 -12.53
N THR A 293 0.96 7.22 -13.14
CA THR A 293 1.42 8.47 -12.51
C THR A 293 0.72 8.73 -11.18
N ALA A 294 -0.57 8.40 -11.05
CA ALA A 294 -1.30 8.57 -9.79
C ALA A 294 -0.74 7.69 -8.65
N VAL A 295 -0.31 6.46 -8.94
CA VAL A 295 0.32 5.56 -7.96
C VAL A 295 1.70 6.09 -7.60
N ARG A 296 2.53 6.45 -8.58
CA ARG A 296 3.88 7.00 -8.33
C ARG A 296 3.85 8.30 -7.52
N ASP A 297 2.96 9.22 -7.89
CA ASP A 297 2.79 10.50 -7.19
C ASP A 297 2.33 10.27 -5.74
N PHE A 298 1.41 9.33 -5.50
CA PHE A 298 1.01 8.93 -4.15
C PHE A 298 2.20 8.40 -3.34
N LEU A 299 2.97 7.44 -3.87
CA LEU A 299 4.12 6.87 -3.16
C LEU A 299 5.20 7.92 -2.86
N LEU A 300 5.47 8.83 -3.81
CA LEU A 300 6.39 9.96 -3.61
C LEU A 300 5.91 10.92 -2.52
N ALA A 301 4.61 11.21 -2.48
CA ALA A 301 4.02 12.14 -1.51
C ALA A 301 4.08 11.64 -0.06
N GLN A 302 4.27 10.33 0.17
CA GLN A 302 4.44 9.76 1.51
C GLN A 302 5.77 10.18 2.15
N LYS A 303 6.78 10.56 1.35
CA LYS A 303 8.10 11.10 1.73
C LYS A 303 9.02 10.15 2.51
N VAL A 304 8.49 9.31 3.39
CA VAL A 304 9.25 8.59 4.42
C VAL A 304 10.01 7.36 3.92
N GLN A 305 9.63 6.81 2.76
CA GLN A 305 10.32 5.70 2.09
C GLN A 305 10.77 6.06 0.67
N ALA A 306 11.00 7.34 0.40
CA ALA A 306 11.57 7.93 -0.83
C ALA A 306 11.86 6.94 -1.99
N PRO A 307 10.88 6.69 -2.89
CA PRO A 307 10.98 5.68 -3.95
C PRO A 307 12.23 5.75 -4.84
N VAL A 308 12.59 4.59 -5.41
CA VAL A 308 13.64 4.39 -6.42
C VAL A 308 13.05 3.63 -7.60
N GLU A 309 13.17 4.17 -8.80
CA GLU A 309 12.80 3.45 -10.02
C GLU A 309 13.94 2.49 -10.44
N LEU A 310 13.60 1.23 -10.68
CA LEU A 310 14.47 0.17 -11.20
C LEU A 310 14.09 -0.15 -12.65
N PHE A 311 14.97 -0.85 -13.37
CA PHE A 311 14.68 -1.30 -14.72
C PHE A 311 14.10 -2.72 -14.71
N SER A 312 12.79 -2.82 -14.93
CA SER A 312 12.07 -4.11 -15.01
C SER A 312 11.44 -4.34 -16.38
N ASP A 313 11.36 -3.32 -17.24
CA ASP A 313 10.63 -3.41 -18.52
C ASP A 313 11.24 -4.40 -19.53
N TRP A 314 12.43 -4.94 -19.25
CA TRP A 314 13.03 -6.04 -20.01
C TRP A 314 12.34 -7.40 -19.77
N LEU A 315 11.62 -7.56 -18.66
CA LEU A 315 10.83 -8.74 -18.35
C LEU A 315 9.48 -8.69 -19.05
N HIS A 316 8.97 -9.85 -19.45
CA HIS A 316 7.66 -9.94 -20.10
C HIS A 316 6.55 -9.43 -19.18
N VAL A 317 6.54 -9.86 -17.91
CA VAL A 317 5.59 -9.37 -16.89
C VAL A 317 6.03 -8.00 -16.40
N GLY A 318 7.31 -7.81 -16.09
CA GLY A 318 7.89 -6.48 -15.88
C GLY A 318 7.93 -6.07 -14.42
N HIS A 319 8.03 -7.02 -13.49
CA HIS A 319 7.99 -6.79 -12.05
C HIS A 319 9.38 -6.88 -11.43
N VAL A 320 9.55 -6.26 -10.26
CA VAL A 320 10.83 -6.25 -9.57
C VAL A 320 11.06 -7.53 -8.75
N ASP A 321 9.99 -8.11 -8.21
CA ASP A 321 10.01 -9.37 -7.46
C ASP A 321 10.54 -10.56 -8.27
N GLU A 322 10.42 -10.51 -9.61
CA GLU A 322 10.95 -11.51 -10.53
C GLU A 322 12.48 -11.65 -10.46
N PHE A 323 13.20 -10.59 -10.09
CA PHE A 323 14.66 -10.59 -10.11
C PHE A 323 15.32 -10.12 -8.81
N LEU A 324 14.57 -9.60 -7.84
CA LEU A 324 15.11 -9.18 -6.55
C LEU A 324 14.25 -9.62 -5.37
N SER A 325 14.91 -9.90 -4.24
CA SER A 325 14.23 -10.06 -2.95
C SER A 325 15.18 -9.74 -1.80
N PHE A 326 14.65 -9.55 -0.60
CA PHE A 326 15.44 -9.35 0.62
C PHE A 326 15.16 -10.45 1.63
N VAL A 327 16.21 -10.92 2.30
CA VAL A 327 16.09 -11.87 3.41
C VAL A 327 16.81 -11.36 4.65
N PRO A 328 16.27 -11.58 5.87
CA PRO A 328 16.96 -11.22 7.09
C PRO A 328 18.25 -12.04 7.24
N ALA A 329 19.29 -11.43 7.83
CA ALA A 329 20.57 -12.05 8.09
C ALA A 329 21.12 -11.60 9.44
N PRO A 330 21.77 -12.47 10.24
CA PRO A 330 22.20 -12.13 11.59
C PRO A 330 23.39 -11.15 11.65
N ASP A 331 24.00 -10.81 10.51
CA ASP A 331 25.24 -10.06 10.40
C ASP A 331 25.14 -8.85 9.45
N ARG A 332 26.24 -8.11 9.31
CA ARG A 332 26.37 -6.91 8.47
C ARG A 332 25.29 -5.87 8.79
N LYS A 333 24.33 -5.69 7.88
CA LYS A 333 23.23 -4.71 7.99
C LYS A 333 21.91 -5.36 8.42
N GLY A 334 21.92 -6.62 8.85
CA GLY A 334 20.72 -7.34 9.24
C GLY A 334 19.98 -8.03 8.08
N PHE A 335 20.51 -7.98 6.85
CA PHE A 335 19.85 -8.54 5.67
C PHE A 335 20.82 -8.87 4.51
N ARG A 336 20.28 -9.53 3.49
CA ARG A 336 20.90 -9.71 2.16
C ARG A 336 19.91 -9.35 1.05
N LEU A 337 20.42 -8.73 0.00
CA LEU A 337 19.74 -8.61 -1.29
C LEU A 337 20.05 -9.89 -2.09
N LEU A 338 19.00 -10.56 -2.54
CA LEU A 338 19.08 -11.67 -3.49
C LEU A 338 18.77 -11.10 -4.87
N LEU A 339 19.59 -11.44 -5.85
CA LEU A 339 19.36 -11.11 -7.26
C LEU A 339 19.37 -12.39 -8.08
N ALA A 340 18.46 -12.51 -9.04
CA ALA A 340 18.55 -13.52 -10.07
C ALA A 340 19.87 -13.34 -10.84
N SER A 341 20.64 -14.43 -10.99
CA SER A 341 21.92 -14.39 -11.72
C SER A 341 22.03 -15.57 -12.68
N PRO A 342 21.72 -15.34 -13.97
CA PRO A 342 22.00 -16.33 -15.01
C PRO A 342 23.47 -16.77 -15.02
N SER A 343 24.43 -15.85 -14.81
CA SER A 343 25.85 -16.21 -14.82
C SER A 343 26.21 -17.21 -13.72
N ALA A 344 25.66 -17.05 -12.52
CA ALA A 344 25.87 -18.00 -11.42
C ALA A 344 25.27 -19.38 -11.75
N CYS A 345 24.10 -19.41 -12.40
CA CYS A 345 23.49 -20.67 -12.87
C CYS A 345 24.38 -21.36 -13.92
N TYR A 346 24.87 -20.63 -14.92
CA TYR A 346 25.78 -21.19 -15.93
C TYR A 346 27.11 -21.67 -15.34
N GLN A 347 27.61 -21.01 -14.29
CA GLN A 347 28.79 -21.48 -13.57
C GLN A 347 28.50 -22.82 -12.89
N LEU A 348 27.42 -22.93 -12.12
CA LEU A 348 27.01 -24.17 -11.46
C LEU A 348 26.83 -25.32 -12.46
N LEU A 349 26.16 -25.07 -13.58
CA LEU A 349 25.94 -26.08 -14.60
C LEU A 349 27.25 -26.58 -15.22
N ARG A 350 28.23 -25.70 -15.44
CA ARG A 350 29.57 -26.11 -15.92
C ARG A 350 30.32 -26.93 -14.90
N GLU A 351 30.32 -26.51 -13.64
CA GLU A 351 30.93 -27.29 -12.54
C GLU A 351 30.32 -28.71 -12.49
N LYS A 352 29.00 -28.84 -12.61
CA LYS A 352 28.34 -30.16 -12.65
C LYS A 352 28.62 -30.95 -13.91
N GLN A 353 28.78 -30.31 -15.06
CA GLN A 353 29.25 -30.97 -16.27
C GLN A 353 30.68 -31.54 -16.08
N GLU A 354 31.59 -30.76 -15.51
CA GLU A 354 32.99 -31.15 -15.25
C GLU A 354 33.10 -32.29 -14.22
N GLU A 355 32.20 -32.33 -13.23
CA GLU A 355 32.06 -33.44 -12.28
C GLU A 355 31.46 -34.73 -12.90
N GLY A 356 31.06 -34.70 -14.18
CA GLY A 356 30.51 -35.86 -14.90
C GLY A 356 28.97 -35.97 -14.86
N TYR A 357 28.25 -34.96 -14.38
CA TYR A 357 26.79 -34.93 -14.30
C TYR A 357 26.12 -34.29 -15.52
N GLY A 358 26.80 -34.18 -16.67
CA GLY A 358 26.29 -33.50 -17.87
C GLY A 358 24.95 -34.05 -18.42
N GLU A 359 24.64 -35.33 -18.17
CA GLU A 359 23.39 -35.98 -18.59
C GLU A 359 22.23 -35.79 -17.59
N ALA A 360 22.44 -35.11 -16.46
CA ALA A 360 21.36 -34.78 -15.55
C ALA A 360 20.34 -33.88 -16.26
N ALA A 361 19.06 -34.27 -16.22
CA ALA A 361 17.98 -33.58 -16.93
C ALA A 361 17.18 -32.67 -16.01
N MET A 362 16.85 -31.47 -16.49
CA MET A 362 15.85 -30.62 -15.84
C MET A 362 14.44 -31.24 -15.96
N PHE A 363 13.56 -30.91 -15.02
CA PHE A 363 12.15 -31.31 -15.02
C PHE A 363 11.91 -32.84 -15.04
N GLN A 364 12.87 -33.60 -14.50
CA GLN A 364 12.82 -35.06 -14.51
C GLN A 364 11.55 -35.60 -13.81
N ALA A 365 11.17 -34.99 -12.68
CA ALA A 365 9.97 -35.30 -11.91
C ALA A 365 8.88 -34.22 -12.07
N GLY A 366 7.64 -34.64 -12.36
CA GLY A 366 6.45 -33.81 -12.15
C GLY A 366 5.91 -33.03 -13.36
N LEU A 367 6.50 -33.14 -14.56
CA LEU A 367 6.07 -32.41 -15.76
C LEU A 367 6.16 -33.26 -17.04
N ASP A 368 5.22 -34.19 -17.23
CA ASP A 368 5.24 -35.19 -18.32
C ASP A 368 5.25 -34.59 -19.74
N ARG A 369 4.80 -33.34 -19.90
CA ARG A 369 4.67 -32.66 -21.20
C ARG A 369 5.71 -31.57 -21.43
N VAL A 370 6.69 -31.43 -20.54
CA VAL A 370 7.73 -30.40 -20.63
C VAL A 370 9.01 -31.06 -21.13
N PRO A 371 9.71 -30.47 -22.12
CA PRO A 371 11.03 -30.93 -22.54
C PRO A 371 11.97 -31.06 -21.34
N LYS A 372 12.80 -32.10 -21.33
CA LYS A 372 13.71 -32.42 -20.22
C LYS A 372 15.16 -32.24 -20.66
N PRO A 373 15.61 -31.00 -20.92
CA PRO A 373 16.95 -30.80 -21.44
C PRO A 373 18.00 -31.19 -20.41
N THR A 374 19.09 -31.80 -20.88
CA THR A 374 20.23 -32.13 -20.03
C THR A 374 21.11 -30.89 -19.78
N ILE A 375 21.98 -30.95 -18.77
CA ILE A 375 23.00 -29.93 -18.54
C ILE A 375 23.83 -29.69 -19.82
N ASN A 376 24.22 -30.77 -20.51
CA ASN A 376 24.95 -30.71 -21.77
C ASN A 376 24.19 -29.91 -22.84
N GLU A 377 22.89 -30.20 -23.01
CA GLU A 377 22.04 -29.51 -24.00
C GLU A 377 21.83 -28.03 -23.65
N ILE A 378 21.64 -27.70 -22.37
CA ILE A 378 21.49 -26.31 -21.92
C ILE A 378 22.76 -25.51 -22.17
N LEU A 379 23.92 -26.08 -21.84
CA LEU A 379 25.22 -25.43 -22.04
C LEU A 379 25.57 -25.27 -23.52
N ALA A 380 25.16 -26.21 -24.38
CA ALA A 380 25.37 -26.16 -25.82
C ALA A 380 24.41 -25.20 -26.56
N ASN A 381 23.31 -24.79 -25.94
CA ASN A 381 22.34 -23.90 -26.55
C ASN A 381 22.83 -22.43 -26.59
N GLU A 382 23.36 -22.01 -27.73
CA GLU A 382 23.90 -20.66 -27.93
C GLU A 382 22.83 -19.55 -27.88
N GLU A 383 21.61 -19.81 -28.36
CA GLU A 383 20.52 -18.82 -28.33
C GLU A 383 20.09 -18.54 -26.90
N LEU A 384 19.88 -19.60 -26.11
CA LEU A 384 19.55 -19.47 -24.69
C LEU A 384 20.65 -18.72 -23.95
N ARG A 385 21.92 -18.98 -24.26
CA ARG A 385 23.05 -18.25 -23.69
C ARG A 385 22.99 -16.76 -24.02
N LYS A 386 22.76 -16.38 -25.29
CA LYS A 386 22.62 -14.96 -25.69
C LYS A 386 21.49 -14.25 -24.94
N PHE A 387 20.35 -14.91 -24.74
CA PHE A 387 19.25 -14.33 -23.95
C PHE A 387 19.65 -14.11 -22.48
N ASN A 388 20.33 -15.08 -21.88
CA ASN A 388 20.78 -14.98 -20.49
C ASN A 388 21.93 -13.98 -20.31
N ASP A 389 22.81 -13.84 -21.30
CA ASP A 389 23.86 -12.81 -21.33
C ASP A 389 23.25 -11.40 -21.44
N TYR A 390 22.11 -11.23 -22.11
CA TYR A 390 21.38 -9.97 -22.14
C TYR A 390 20.64 -9.68 -20.82
N ALA A 391 20.13 -10.71 -20.17
CA ALA A 391 19.41 -10.59 -18.89
C ALA A 391 20.36 -10.30 -17.70
N GLN A 392 21.62 -10.74 -17.80
CA GLN A 392 22.66 -10.51 -16.79
C GLN A 392 23.25 -9.10 -16.88
#